data_AF-Q4THP7-F1
#
_entry.id   AF-Q4THP7-F1
#
_cell.length_a   1.000
_cell.length_b   1.000
_cell.length_c   1.000
_cell.angle_alpha   90.00
_cell.angle_beta   90.00
_cell.angle_gamma   90.00
#
_symmetry.space_group_name_H-M   'P 1'
#
loop_
_entity.id
_entity.type
_entity.pdbx_description
1 polymer ?
#
loop_
_entity_poly.entity_id
_entity_poly.type
_entity_poly.pdbx_seq_one_letter_code
_entity_poly.pdbx_strand_id
1 'polypeptide(L)' 'VGGGEDASQGQIEIFSLNRPVPRAVKSLLLGSAVRCLEYVPEPSPNEDAGSQKAPSGAGAHICVGLDDGR' A
#
# COMPACT_ATOMS: atom_id res chain seq x y z
N VAL A 1 -11.01 -25.53 25.35
CA VAL A 1 -11.49 -25.56 23.95
C VAL A 1 -11.15 -24.20 23.36
N GLY A 2 -10.33 -24.19 22.30
CA GLY A 2 -9.59 -23.03 21.83
C GLY A 2 -10.50 -21.94 21.25
N GLY A 3 -10.51 -20.77 21.88
CA GLY A 3 -10.87 -19.52 21.23
C GLY A 3 -9.60 -18.97 20.62
N GLY A 4 -9.30 -19.39 19.39
CA GLY A 4 -8.26 -18.75 18.60
C GLY A 4 -8.62 -17.28 18.46
N GLU A 5 -7.71 -16.41 18.86
CA GLU A 5 -7.73 -14.99 18.51
C GLU A 5 -7.95 -14.91 17.00
N ASP A 6 -9.15 -14.50 16.59
CA ASP A 6 -9.44 -14.11 15.22
C ASP A 6 -8.65 -12.81 15.02
N ALA A 7 -7.34 -12.96 14.78
CA ALA A 7 -6.46 -11.87 14.45
C ALA A 7 -7.06 -11.23 13.20
N SER A 8 -7.72 -10.10 13.38
CA SER A 8 -8.46 -9.38 12.35
C SER A 8 -7.60 -9.27 11.09
N GLN A 9 -7.81 -10.14 10.12
CA GLN A 9 -6.98 -10.17 8.92
C GLN A 9 -7.38 -8.98 8.05
N GLY A 10 -6.45 -8.04 7.85
CA GLY A 10 -6.65 -6.93 6.93
C GLY A 10 -6.60 -7.41 5.48
N GLN A 11 -7.27 -6.71 4.59
CA GLN A 11 -7.21 -6.97 3.15
C GLN A 11 -7.07 -5.66 2.38
N ILE A 12 -6.28 -5.69 1.32
CA ILE A 12 -6.21 -4.61 0.32
C ILE A 12 -6.72 -5.18 -1.00
N GLU A 13 -7.55 -4.39 -1.68
CA GLU A 13 -7.99 -4.67 -3.04
C GLU A 13 -7.64 -3.49 -3.95
N ILE A 14 -7.00 -3.78 -5.07
CA ILE A 14 -6.55 -2.81 -6.06
C ILE A 14 -7.52 -2.88 -7.24
N PHE A 15 -8.12 -1.76 -7.56
CA PHE A 15 -9.05 -1.63 -8.68
C PHE A 15 -8.41 -0.85 -9.82
N SER A 16 -8.57 -1.35 -11.05
CA SER A 16 -8.24 -0.60 -12.26
C SER A 16 -9.39 0.32 -12.63
N LEU A 17 -9.05 1.58 -12.87
CA LEU A 17 -9.97 2.62 -13.34
C LEU A 17 -9.88 2.83 -14.87
N ASN A 18 -9.20 1.94 -15.60
CA ASN A 18 -9.05 2.04 -17.07
C ASN A 18 -10.34 1.71 -17.85
N ARG A 19 -11.45 1.42 -17.15
CA ARG A 19 -12.78 1.17 -17.71
C ARG A 19 -13.83 1.96 -16.90
N PRO A 20 -15.03 2.22 -17.46
CA PRO A 20 -16.09 2.96 -16.76
C PRO A 20 -16.52 2.32 -15.43
N VAL A 21 -16.42 0.99 -15.31
CA VAL A 21 -16.67 0.26 -14.07
C VAL A 21 -15.34 -0.18 -13.47
N PRO A 22 -15.02 0.20 -12.22
CA PRO A 22 -13.82 -0.25 -11.53
C PRO A 22 -13.77 -1.79 -11.47
N ARG A 23 -12.62 -2.36 -11.85
CA ARG A 23 -12.41 -3.81 -11.82
C ARG A 23 -11.28 -4.13 -10.86
N ALA A 24 -11.51 -5.02 -9.90
CA ALA A 24 -10.46 -5.57 -9.06
C ALA A 24 -9.42 -6.28 -9.94
N VAL A 25 -8.16 -5.89 -9.78
CA VAL A 25 -7.02 -6.46 -10.51
C VAL A 25 -6.03 -7.17 -9.60
N LYS A 26 -6.03 -6.85 -8.31
CA LYS A 26 -5.15 -7.51 -7.34
C LYS A 26 -5.75 -7.44 -5.94
N SER A 27 -5.53 -8.48 -5.13
CA SER A 27 -5.83 -8.47 -3.71
C SER A 27 -4.64 -9.01 -2.92
N LEU A 28 -4.44 -8.47 -1.72
CA LEU A 28 -3.39 -8.86 -0.79
C LEU A 28 -4.00 -8.99 0.60
N LEU A 29 -3.68 -10.08 1.29
CA LEU A 29 -4.04 -10.29 2.69
C LEU A 29 -2.93 -9.77 3.60
N LEU A 30 -3.32 -9.25 4.75
CA LEU A 30 -2.45 -8.64 5.75
C LEU A 30 -2.61 -9.37 7.09
N GLY A 31 -1.54 -9.34 7.88
CA GLY A 31 -1.50 -10.02 9.18
C GLY A 31 -2.27 -9.31 10.30
N SER A 32 -2.78 -8.10 10.07
CA SER A 32 -3.59 -7.33 11.02
C SER A 32 -4.54 -6.38 10.27
N ALA A 33 -5.50 -5.79 11.00
CA ALA A 33 -6.47 -4.83 10.46
C ALA A 33 -5.76 -3.57 9.96
N VAL A 34 -6.31 -2.99 8.89
CA VAL A 34 -5.79 -1.74 8.32
C VAL A 34 -6.38 -0.57 9.10
N ARG A 35 -5.51 0.24 9.70
CA ARG A 35 -5.87 1.48 10.40
C ARG A 35 -5.95 2.66 9.43
N CYS A 36 -4.99 2.78 8.53
CA CYS A 36 -4.90 3.90 7.58
C CYS A 36 -4.15 3.54 6.30
N LEU A 37 -4.36 4.34 5.25
CA LEU A 37 -3.70 4.23 3.95
C LEU A 37 -3.23 5.63 3.51
N GLU A 38 -2.01 5.73 3.00
CA GLU A 38 -1.45 6.98 2.48
C GLU A 38 -0.82 6.75 1.11
N TYR A 39 -1.12 7.64 0.15
CA TYR A 39 -0.46 7.67 -1.15
C TYR A 39 0.71 8.64 -1.10
N VAL A 40 1.91 8.13 -1.40
CA VAL A 40 3.15 8.90 -1.44
C VAL A 40 3.56 9.05 -2.90
N PRO A 41 3.34 10.23 -3.51
CA PRO A 41 3.76 10.48 -4.88
C PRO A 41 5.28 10.47 -4.99
N GLU A 42 5.79 10.18 -6.20
CA GLU A 42 7.21 10.33 -6.47
C GLU A 42 7.63 11.81 -6.34
N PRO A 43 8.79 12.11 -5.73
CA PRO A 43 9.33 13.46 -5.74
C PRO A 43 9.63 13.88 -7.19
N SER A 44 9.04 14.99 -7.63
CA SER A 44 9.34 15.56 -8.95
C SER A 44 10.86 15.77 -9.10
N PRO A 45 11.46 15.44 -10.25
CA PRO A 45 12.86 15.75 -10.52
C PRO A 45 13.00 17.26 -10.72
N ASN A 46 13.06 18.01 -9.62
CA ASN A 46 13.54 19.38 -9.65
C ASN A 46 15.06 19.37 -9.47
N GLU A 47 15.74 20.00 -10.41
CA GLU A 47 17.17 20.25 -10.46
C GLU A 47 17.62 20.99 -9.19
N ASP A 48 18.09 20.27 -8.16
CA ASP A 48 19.18 20.65 -7.22
C ASP A 48 19.24 19.67 -6.05
N ALA A 49 19.81 18.48 -6.28
CA ALA A 49 20.43 17.67 -5.23
C ALA A 49 21.24 16.58 -5.92
N GLY A 50 22.56 16.74 -5.86
CA GLY A 50 23.52 15.84 -6.52
C GLY A 50 23.24 14.36 -6.27
N SER A 51 23.19 13.60 -7.37
CA SER A 51 23.54 12.20 -7.46
C SER A 51 23.08 11.29 -6.31
N GLN A 52 21.78 11.28 -6.00
CA GLN A 52 21.18 10.10 -5.41
C GLN A 52 20.60 9.28 -6.55
N LYS A 53 21.33 8.21 -6.92
CA LYS A 53 20.90 7.22 -7.89
C LYS A 53 19.66 6.52 -7.33
N ALA A 54 18.49 7.13 -7.53
CA ALA A 54 17.22 6.50 -7.21
C ALA A 54 17.19 5.15 -7.94
N PRO A 55 16.88 4.04 -7.25
CA PRO A 55 16.82 2.74 -7.90
C PRO A 55 15.84 2.83 -9.07
N SER A 56 16.27 2.45 -10.27
CA SER A 56 15.42 2.38 -11.45
C SER A 56 14.17 1.57 -11.12
N GLY A 57 13.03 2.25 -11.02
CA GLY A 57 11.81 1.72 -10.41
C GLY A 57 11.15 2.64 -9.38
N ALA A 58 11.62 3.88 -9.21
CA ALA A 58 10.85 4.91 -8.52
C ALA A 58 9.50 5.06 -9.23
N GLY A 59 8.44 4.74 -8.50
CA GLY A 59 7.06 4.93 -8.88
C GLY A 59 6.32 5.20 -7.58
N ALA A 60 5.15 5.82 -7.66
CA ALA A 60 4.42 6.20 -6.45
C ALA A 60 4.17 5.02 -5.51
N HIS A 61 4.26 5.30 -4.21
CA HIS A 61 4.11 4.29 -3.15
C HIS A 61 2.76 4.45 -2.45
N ILE A 62 2.25 3.35 -1.90
CA ILE A 62 1.09 3.36 -1.01
C ILE A 62 1.55 2.75 0.32
N CYS A 63 1.56 3.56 1.36
CA CYS A 63 1.86 3.16 2.73
C CYS A 63 0.58 2.69 3.42
N VAL A 64 0.69 1.63 4.21
CA VAL A 64 -0.44 1.01 4.91
C VAL A 64 -0.09 0.93 6.39
N GLY A 65 -0.87 1.61 7.24
CA GLY A 65 -0.75 1.50 8.69
C GLY A 65 -1.64 0.38 9.21
N LEU A 66 -1.08 -0.53 10.01
CA LEU A 66 -1.80 -1.67 10.58
C LEU A 66 -2.00 -1.52 12.08
N ASP A 67 -3.01 -2.19 12.61
CA ASP A 67 -3.25 -2.37 14.05
C ASP A 67 -2.46 -3.57 14.59
N ASP A 68 -1.18 -3.71 14.21
CA ASP A 68 -0.34 -4.84 14.64
C ASP A 68 0.34 -4.61 16.00
N GLY A 69 0.12 -3.44 16.61
CA GLY A 69 0.61 -3.10 17.96
C GLY A 69 2.12 -2.91 18.06
N ARG A 70 2.80 -2.69 16.94
CA ARG A 70 4.25 -2.41 16.88
C ARG A 70 4.59 -0.93 16.84
#